data_AF-A0A559K4M4-F1
#
_entry.id   AF-A0A559K4M4-F1
#
_cell.length_a   1.000
_cell.length_b   1.000
_cell.length_c   1.000
_cell.angle_alpha   90.00
_cell.angle_beta   90.00
_cell.angle_gamma   90.00
#
_symmetry.space_group_name_H-M   'P 1'
#
loop_
_entity.id
_entity.type
_entity.pdbx_description
1 polymer ?
#
loop_
_entity_poly.entity_id
_entity_poly.type
_entity_poly.pdbx_seq_one_letter_code
_entity_poly.pdbx_strand_id
1 'polypeptide(L)'
;MVRKLGLSILALLLSLFALGTVFAADSAPAKWDVAVGKQGDGVSIDSMFPKVIYINEGDTVTFTNGAGFAPHTVTFLAGSAPLSPQDPANLAPNSPDGVKWDGKKLLNTGVLEPGKSFTITFTASGAYPYYCILHPLMKGTVVVIPKGQPIPSVIEQAASAQAQLDDLQAQSDTLFKASQDYAVVKDKNGSLTYQIEAGAGHQGFTINRMMPETLYISEGDSVEWTNANHYEPHWVTFNKPANLSFFDDHGGFNPAFMPPTGGPVFDGTGFLNSGIIEAMKSYKLTFSKAGSYQYECYLHTGDKMVGTIVVAPKDSIKVLVNGKPLIYDYKLPHLHNNHVYAAIVPFAEALGGKAEWNAKLSAVVVNIGGPFALPTELKNTDGMKVIINGKQLIYGFEPGPHEHDGHSYASLQEMVSLLGGSYTWDEQTQTFSVHLGYAMGAGMGMDSHSH
;
A
#
# COMPACT_ATOMS: atom_id res chain seq x y z
N MET A 1 5.54 -0.31 -73.01
CA MET A 1 4.77 0.48 -74.00
C MET A 1 3.28 0.17 -73.75
N VAL A 2 2.49 1.20 -73.41
CA VAL A 2 1.02 1.32 -73.59
C VAL A 2 0.03 0.59 -72.65
N ARG A 3 -0.67 1.45 -71.85
CA ARG A 3 -2.10 1.49 -71.44
C ARG A 3 -2.65 0.72 -70.21
N LYS A 4 -2.84 1.51 -69.14
CA LYS A 4 -4.11 2.04 -68.55
C LYS A 4 -5.27 1.09 -68.16
N LEU A 5 -5.61 1.25 -66.87
CA LEU A 5 -6.93 1.46 -66.20
C LEU A 5 -8.00 0.35 -66.19
N GLY A 6 -8.42 0.02 -64.97
CA GLY A 6 -9.69 -0.63 -64.63
C GLY A 6 -10.05 -0.47 -63.14
N LEU A 7 -10.79 0.60 -62.84
CA LEU A 7 -11.76 0.84 -61.74
C LEU A 7 -12.43 -0.47 -61.19
N SER A 8 -12.78 -0.72 -59.91
CA SER A 8 -13.56 0.04 -58.91
C SER A 8 -13.71 -0.80 -57.62
N ILE A 9 -13.96 -0.18 -56.45
CA ILE A 9 -15.22 -0.20 -55.67
C ILE A 9 -14.91 0.46 -54.31
N LEU A 10 -15.31 1.73 -54.19
CA LEU A 10 -15.42 2.47 -52.93
C LEU A 10 -16.92 2.51 -52.61
N ALA A 11 -17.32 1.92 -51.48
CA ALA A 11 -18.71 1.91 -51.04
C ALA A 11 -19.10 3.29 -50.48
N LEU A 12 -20.05 3.92 -51.16
CA LEU A 12 -20.69 5.18 -50.81
C LEU A 12 -21.81 4.91 -49.79
N LEU A 13 -21.66 5.39 -48.55
CA LEU A 13 -22.76 5.50 -47.59
C LEU A 13 -23.36 6.91 -47.69
N LEU A 14 -24.48 7.02 -48.39
CA LEU A 14 -25.42 8.14 -48.28
C LEU A 14 -26.54 7.68 -47.35
N SER A 15 -26.83 8.42 -46.27
CA SER A 15 -28.22 8.73 -45.91
C SER A 15 -28.39 9.77 -44.80
N LEU A 16 -29.08 10.83 -45.20
CA LEU A 16 -30.07 11.65 -44.48
C LEU A 16 -29.63 12.52 -43.29
N PHE A 17 -29.40 13.80 -43.61
CA PHE A 17 -29.75 14.91 -42.73
C PHE A 17 -31.28 15.00 -42.60
N ALA A 18 -31.81 14.64 -41.43
CA ALA A 18 -33.13 15.10 -41.00
C ALA A 18 -32.92 16.26 -40.02
N LEU A 19 -33.16 17.48 -40.49
CA LEU A 19 -33.33 18.67 -39.65
C LEU A 19 -34.66 18.54 -38.89
N GLY A 20 -34.63 17.81 -37.78
CA GLY A 20 -35.68 17.88 -36.76
C GLY A 20 -35.37 19.03 -35.81
N THR A 21 -36.15 20.09 -35.86
CA THR A 21 -36.23 21.06 -34.76
C THR A 21 -36.86 20.34 -33.57
N VAL A 22 -36.04 19.69 -32.75
CA VAL A 22 -36.44 19.23 -31.43
C VAL A 22 -36.65 20.49 -30.60
N PHE A 23 -37.90 20.87 -30.38
CA PHE A 23 -38.21 21.72 -29.24
C PHE A 23 -37.68 20.99 -28.01
N ALA A 24 -36.66 21.56 -27.37
CA ALA A 24 -36.17 21.09 -26.09
C ALA A 24 -37.37 21.07 -25.13
N ALA A 25 -37.92 19.88 -24.88
CA ALA A 25 -38.82 19.69 -23.77
C ALA A 25 -38.07 20.17 -22.54
N ASP A 26 -38.67 21.07 -21.79
CA ASP A 26 -38.09 21.68 -20.59
C ASP A 26 -37.83 20.51 -19.60
N SER A 27 -36.63 19.95 -19.63
CA SER A 27 -36.28 18.79 -18.82
C SER A 27 -36.35 19.22 -17.37
N ALA A 28 -37.04 18.44 -16.54
CA ALA A 28 -37.05 18.65 -15.11
C ALA A 28 -35.60 18.73 -14.60
N PRO A 29 -35.31 19.53 -13.54
CA PRO A 29 -33.97 19.64 -12.99
C PRO A 29 -33.37 18.26 -12.74
N ALA A 30 -32.19 18.02 -13.31
CA ALA A 30 -31.46 16.78 -13.13
C ALA A 30 -30.73 16.79 -11.79
N LYS A 31 -30.56 15.59 -11.23
CA LYS A 31 -29.72 15.37 -10.05
C LYS A 31 -28.39 14.79 -10.51
N TRP A 32 -27.31 15.36 -10.00
CA TRP A 32 -25.95 15.02 -10.35
C TRP A 32 -25.19 14.62 -9.09
N ASP A 33 -24.29 13.65 -9.20
CA ASP A 33 -23.52 13.18 -8.05
C ASP A 33 -22.03 13.45 -8.28
N VAL A 34 -21.37 13.94 -7.23
CA VAL A 34 -19.91 14.07 -7.15
C VAL A 34 -19.45 13.30 -5.91
N ALA A 35 -18.54 12.36 -6.09
CA ALA A 35 -17.81 11.79 -4.95
C ALA A 35 -16.60 12.68 -4.64
N VAL A 36 -16.45 13.01 -3.36
CA VAL A 36 -15.36 13.81 -2.80
C VAL A 36 -14.48 12.84 -2.03
N GLY A 37 -13.34 12.49 -2.61
CA GLY A 37 -12.51 11.40 -2.10
C GLY A 37 -13.09 10.03 -2.42
N LYS A 38 -12.19 9.04 -2.50
CA LYS A 38 -12.49 7.60 -2.56
C LYS A 38 -11.40 6.84 -1.81
N GLN A 39 -11.58 5.54 -1.64
CA GLN A 39 -10.66 4.68 -0.91
C GLN A 39 -10.23 3.47 -1.76
N GLY A 40 -8.93 3.20 -1.77
CA GLY A 40 -8.31 1.92 -2.14
C GLY A 40 -7.72 1.22 -0.92
N ASP A 41 -7.15 0.03 -1.10
CA ASP A 41 -6.53 -0.70 0.03
C ASP A 41 -5.25 0.00 0.50
N GLY A 42 -5.35 0.75 1.61
CA GLY A 42 -4.24 1.57 2.12
C GLY A 42 -3.92 2.82 1.31
N VAL A 43 -4.85 3.21 0.43
CA VAL A 43 -4.69 4.37 -0.44
C VAL A 43 -5.89 5.27 -0.28
N SER A 44 -5.68 6.51 0.16
CA SER A 44 -6.70 7.56 0.06
C SER A 44 -6.65 8.14 -1.35
N ILE A 45 -7.74 8.07 -2.10
CA ILE A 45 -7.84 8.68 -3.43
C ILE A 45 -8.41 10.09 -3.28
N ASP A 46 -7.51 11.01 -2.99
CA ASP A 46 -7.79 12.42 -2.73
C ASP A 46 -8.06 13.20 -4.03
N SER A 47 -9.21 12.95 -4.66
CA SER A 47 -9.69 13.68 -5.83
C SER A 47 -11.21 13.88 -5.81
N MET A 48 -11.71 14.72 -6.72
CA MET A 48 -13.13 14.87 -7.01
C MET A 48 -13.51 13.97 -8.18
N PHE A 49 -14.68 13.32 -8.11
CA PHE A 49 -15.15 12.37 -9.11
C PHE A 49 -16.58 12.71 -9.56
N PRO A 50 -16.77 13.21 -10.79
CA PRO A 50 -15.71 13.61 -11.72
C PRO A 50 -15.00 14.89 -11.26
N LYS A 51 -13.76 15.10 -11.72
CA LYS A 51 -13.01 16.35 -11.47
C LYS A 51 -13.69 17.58 -12.05
N VAL A 52 -14.37 17.42 -13.18
CA VAL A 52 -15.20 18.45 -13.81
C VAL A 52 -16.57 17.85 -14.06
N ILE A 53 -17.61 18.51 -13.56
CA ILE A 53 -19.00 18.12 -13.80
C ILE A 53 -19.71 19.22 -14.58
N TYR A 54 -20.46 18.85 -15.61
CA TYR A 54 -21.26 19.75 -16.43
C TYR A 54 -22.73 19.57 -16.09
N ILE A 55 -23.40 20.66 -15.74
CA ILE A 55 -24.82 20.69 -15.36
C ILE A 55 -25.53 21.85 -16.03
N ASN A 56 -26.87 21.86 -16.03
CA ASN A 56 -27.65 23.01 -16.47
C ASN A 56 -28.03 23.93 -15.30
N GLU A 57 -28.30 25.21 -15.59
CA GLU A 57 -28.89 26.13 -14.61
C GLU A 57 -30.17 25.55 -14.00
N GLY A 58 -30.26 25.56 -12.67
CA GLY A 58 -31.36 25.00 -11.89
C GLY A 58 -31.15 23.55 -11.45
N ASP A 59 -30.13 22.87 -11.97
CA ASP A 59 -29.78 21.52 -11.53
C ASP A 59 -29.19 21.49 -10.12
N THR A 60 -29.27 20.32 -9.49
CA THR A 60 -28.74 20.07 -8.15
C THR A 60 -27.60 19.05 -8.19
N VAL A 61 -26.49 19.36 -7.52
CA VAL A 61 -25.37 18.45 -7.31
C VAL A 61 -25.37 17.97 -5.87
N THR A 62 -25.31 16.66 -5.68
CA THR A 62 -25.04 15.99 -4.41
C THR A 62 -23.55 15.69 -4.33
N PHE A 63 -22.85 16.32 -3.38
CA PHE A 63 -21.48 15.99 -3.05
C PHE A 63 -21.49 14.97 -1.92
N THR A 64 -20.87 13.81 -2.12
CA THR A 64 -20.81 12.73 -1.13
C THR A 64 -19.36 12.43 -0.80
N ASN A 65 -19.01 12.36 0.48
CA ASN A 65 -17.71 11.83 0.88
C ASN A 65 -17.67 10.33 0.55
N GLY A 66 -16.85 9.96 -0.44
CA GLY A 66 -16.69 8.59 -0.90
C GLY A 66 -15.51 7.85 -0.27
N ALA A 67 -14.72 8.50 0.59
CA ALA A 67 -13.62 7.88 1.32
C ALA A 67 -14.14 6.99 2.46
N GLY A 68 -13.32 6.02 2.87
CA GLY A 68 -13.65 5.10 3.96
C GLY A 68 -13.38 5.68 5.34
N PHE A 69 -12.37 6.55 5.45
CA PHE A 69 -11.90 7.11 6.72
C PHE A 69 -11.66 8.62 6.64
N ALA A 70 -11.11 9.12 5.53
CA ALA A 70 -10.75 10.53 5.40
C ALA A 70 -11.99 11.44 5.36
N PRO A 71 -12.08 12.46 6.23
CA PRO A 71 -13.09 13.51 6.09
C PRO A 71 -12.74 14.44 4.93
N HIS A 72 -13.76 15.02 4.28
CA HIS A 72 -13.55 16.02 3.23
C HIS A 72 -14.52 17.19 3.36
N THR A 73 -14.21 18.30 2.68
CA THR A 73 -15.12 19.44 2.52
C THR A 73 -15.33 19.73 1.04
N VAL A 74 -16.39 20.48 0.75
CA VAL A 74 -16.60 21.13 -0.54
C VAL A 74 -16.67 22.62 -0.30
N THR A 75 -15.68 23.34 -0.81
CA THR A 75 -15.52 24.77 -0.55
C THR A 75 -15.40 25.55 -1.86
N PHE A 76 -16.36 26.42 -2.12
CA PHE A 76 -16.35 27.39 -3.20
C PHE A 76 -15.98 28.76 -2.66
N LEU A 77 -14.81 29.30 -3.03
CA LEU A 77 -14.31 30.57 -2.47
C LEU A 77 -15.09 31.81 -2.93
N ALA A 78 -15.61 31.79 -4.16
CA ALA A 78 -16.26 32.96 -4.78
C ALA A 78 -15.46 34.27 -4.65
N GLY A 79 -14.13 34.20 -4.85
CA GLY A 79 -13.21 35.34 -4.72
C GLY A 79 -12.72 35.63 -3.30
N SER A 80 -13.17 34.88 -2.29
CA SER A 80 -12.66 34.97 -0.91
C SER A 80 -11.25 34.39 -0.79
N ALA A 81 -10.54 34.73 0.29
CA ALA A 81 -9.26 34.12 0.63
C ALA A 81 -9.42 32.61 0.91
N PRO A 82 -8.38 31.79 0.66
CA PRO A 82 -8.37 30.38 1.07
C PRO A 82 -8.68 30.20 2.56
N LEU A 83 -9.44 29.16 2.88
CA LEU A 83 -9.77 28.81 4.25
C LEU A 83 -8.65 27.96 4.86
N SER A 84 -8.43 28.14 6.16
CA SER A 84 -7.48 27.33 6.93
C SER A 84 -8.24 26.25 7.70
N PRO A 85 -7.80 24.98 7.64
CA PRO A 85 -8.40 23.91 8.45
C PRO A 85 -8.05 24.02 9.94
N GLN A 86 -7.14 24.92 10.32
CA GLN A 86 -6.80 25.19 11.73
C GLN A 86 -7.82 26.12 12.40
N ASP A 87 -8.66 26.82 11.64
CA ASP A 87 -9.76 27.60 12.19
C ASP A 87 -11.01 26.72 12.29
N PRO A 88 -11.50 26.42 13.52
CA PRO A 88 -12.66 25.56 13.73
C PRO A 88 -13.93 26.07 13.04
N ALA A 89 -14.05 27.39 12.79
CA ALA A 89 -15.19 27.94 12.06
C ALA A 89 -15.26 27.43 10.61
N ASN A 90 -14.12 27.09 10.01
CA ASN A 90 -14.05 26.53 8.66
C ASN A 90 -14.39 25.04 8.61
N LEU A 91 -14.46 24.36 9.77
CA LEU A 91 -14.86 22.95 9.85
C LEU A 91 -16.39 22.78 9.95
N ALA A 92 -17.13 23.87 10.19
CA ALA A 92 -18.58 23.89 10.18
C ALA A 92 -19.16 24.37 8.83
N PRO A 93 -20.36 23.90 8.44
CA PRO A 93 -21.05 24.44 7.28
C PRO A 93 -21.38 25.92 7.48
N ASN A 94 -21.12 26.74 6.46
CA ASN A 94 -21.54 28.15 6.46
C ASN A 94 -22.89 28.38 5.76
N SER A 95 -23.48 27.31 5.23
CA SER A 95 -24.75 27.29 4.49
C SER A 95 -25.51 26.00 4.82
N PRO A 96 -26.86 26.01 4.80
CA PRO A 96 -27.66 24.80 5.00
C PRO A 96 -27.59 23.85 3.80
N ASP A 97 -27.76 22.56 4.04
CA ASP A 97 -27.94 21.55 2.98
C ASP A 97 -29.18 21.88 2.12
N GLY A 98 -29.08 21.68 0.80
CA GLY A 98 -30.12 22.01 -0.18
C GLY A 98 -30.16 23.49 -0.56
N VAL A 99 -29.07 24.23 -0.33
CA VAL A 99 -28.99 25.66 -0.64
C VAL A 99 -29.07 25.92 -2.15
N LYS A 100 -29.79 26.98 -2.52
CA LYS A 100 -29.75 27.57 -3.86
C LYS A 100 -28.63 28.60 -3.92
N TRP A 101 -27.68 28.42 -4.84
CA TRP A 101 -26.44 29.19 -4.87
C TRP A 101 -26.18 29.75 -6.28
N ASP A 102 -25.86 31.04 -6.35
CA ASP A 102 -25.63 31.78 -7.61
C ASP A 102 -24.14 31.99 -7.92
N GLY A 103 -23.25 31.37 -7.15
CA GLY A 103 -21.81 31.45 -7.38
C GLY A 103 -21.08 32.62 -6.72
N LYS A 104 -21.79 33.57 -6.09
CA LYS A 104 -21.19 34.86 -5.70
C LYS A 104 -20.70 34.96 -4.27
N LYS A 105 -21.08 34.02 -3.41
CA LYS A 105 -20.70 34.02 -1.99
C LYS A 105 -19.93 32.76 -1.64
N LEU A 106 -18.98 32.89 -0.70
CA LEU A 106 -18.29 31.74 -0.11
C LEU A 106 -19.32 30.69 0.34
N LEU A 107 -19.16 29.47 -0.14
CA LEU A 107 -19.94 28.32 0.30
C LEU A 107 -18.96 27.25 0.79
N ASN A 108 -19.14 26.81 2.02
CA ASN A 108 -18.38 25.73 2.63
C ASN A 108 -19.35 24.75 3.30
N THR A 109 -19.22 23.47 2.96
CA THR A 109 -20.04 22.40 3.56
C THR A 109 -19.66 22.09 5.00
N GLY A 110 -18.51 22.59 5.47
CA GLY A 110 -17.85 22.02 6.63
C GLY A 110 -17.39 20.59 6.36
N VAL A 111 -16.99 19.91 7.43
CA VAL A 111 -16.56 18.50 7.37
C VAL A 111 -17.73 17.60 7.00
N LEU A 112 -17.56 16.88 5.89
CA LEU A 112 -18.37 15.74 5.50
C LEU A 112 -17.64 14.48 5.96
N GLU A 113 -18.19 13.83 6.97
CA GLU A 113 -17.74 12.50 7.39
C GLU A 113 -17.95 11.45 6.29
N PRO A 114 -17.22 10.32 6.32
CA PRO A 114 -17.41 9.21 5.37
C PRO A 114 -18.89 8.85 5.14
N GLY A 115 -19.29 8.79 3.87
CA GLY A 115 -20.65 8.47 3.45
C GLY A 115 -21.70 9.58 3.67
N LYS A 116 -21.32 10.76 4.20
CA LYS A 116 -22.21 11.91 4.31
C LYS A 116 -22.21 12.73 3.01
N SER A 117 -23.32 13.43 2.81
CA SER A 117 -23.56 14.21 1.60
C SER A 117 -24.06 15.62 1.90
N PHE A 118 -23.86 16.52 0.94
CA PHE A 118 -24.39 17.88 0.93
C PHE A 118 -24.84 18.25 -0.49
N THR A 119 -26.01 18.87 -0.60
CA THR A 119 -26.65 19.20 -1.87
C THR A 119 -26.66 20.70 -2.14
N ILE A 120 -26.38 21.08 -3.39
CA ILE A 120 -26.35 22.47 -3.85
C ILE A 120 -27.11 22.57 -5.17
N THR A 121 -28.09 23.47 -5.24
CA THR A 121 -28.77 23.83 -6.48
C THR A 121 -28.11 25.07 -7.08
N PHE A 122 -27.59 24.97 -8.31
CA PHE A 122 -26.87 26.06 -8.96
C PHE A 122 -27.81 26.91 -9.81
N THR A 123 -27.94 28.20 -9.52
CA THR A 123 -28.95 29.07 -10.14
C THR A 123 -28.41 30.00 -11.23
N ALA A 124 -27.11 30.01 -11.48
CA ALA A 124 -26.48 30.87 -12.46
C ALA A 124 -25.38 30.12 -13.22
N SER A 125 -25.32 30.30 -14.53
CA SER A 125 -24.29 29.76 -15.40
C SER A 125 -22.91 30.34 -15.08
N GLY A 126 -21.89 29.51 -15.22
CA GLY A 126 -20.52 29.84 -14.85
C GLY A 126 -19.68 28.61 -14.57
N ALA A 127 -18.38 28.80 -14.37
CA ALA A 127 -17.47 27.77 -13.91
C ALA A 127 -17.07 28.05 -12.45
N TYR A 128 -17.41 27.13 -11.56
CA TYR A 128 -17.23 27.28 -10.13
C TYR A 128 -16.17 26.28 -9.64
N PRO A 129 -14.91 26.71 -9.48
CA PRO A 129 -13.89 25.87 -8.88
C PRO A 129 -14.18 25.69 -7.37
N TYR A 130 -13.97 24.49 -6.89
CA TYR A 130 -14.07 24.13 -5.48
C TYR A 130 -12.90 23.23 -5.07
N TYR A 131 -12.68 23.14 -3.76
CA TYR A 131 -11.61 22.35 -3.19
C TYR A 131 -12.00 21.81 -1.81
N CYS A 132 -11.22 20.84 -1.33
CA CYS A 132 -11.26 20.40 0.06
C CYS A 132 -10.22 21.17 0.88
N ILE A 133 -10.61 21.72 2.03
CA ILE A 133 -9.70 22.49 2.90
C ILE A 133 -8.70 21.60 3.67
N LEU A 134 -9.04 20.32 3.84
CA LEU A 134 -8.22 19.35 4.58
C LEU A 134 -7.11 18.77 3.71
N HIS A 135 -7.36 18.64 2.40
CA HIS A 135 -6.45 18.04 1.43
C HIS A 135 -6.24 19.04 0.27
N PRO A 136 -5.26 19.95 0.35
CA PRO A 136 -5.16 21.15 -0.50
C PRO A 136 -5.07 20.90 -2.02
N LEU A 137 -4.70 19.67 -2.42
CA LEU A 137 -4.58 19.27 -3.82
C LEU A 137 -5.90 18.72 -4.41
N MET A 138 -6.92 18.47 -3.58
CA MET A 138 -8.26 18.06 -4.01
C MET A 138 -9.03 19.24 -4.57
N LYS A 139 -9.12 19.31 -5.90
CA LYS A 139 -9.82 20.38 -6.61
C LYS A 139 -10.75 19.81 -7.66
N GLY A 140 -11.88 20.47 -7.86
CA GLY A 140 -12.79 20.19 -8.95
C GLY A 140 -13.47 21.46 -9.46
N THR A 141 -14.27 21.32 -10.52
CA THR A 141 -15.04 22.42 -11.09
C THR A 141 -16.46 21.96 -11.41
N VAL A 142 -17.44 22.73 -10.96
CA VAL A 142 -18.82 22.62 -11.47
C VAL A 142 -18.97 23.63 -12.60
N VAL A 143 -19.23 23.14 -13.82
CA VAL A 143 -19.52 23.97 -14.99
C VAL A 143 -21.02 23.99 -15.20
N VAL A 144 -21.63 25.14 -14.92
CA VAL A 144 -23.07 25.37 -15.07
C VAL A 144 -23.32 26.04 -16.40
N ILE A 145 -24.00 25.33 -17.29
CA ILE A 145 -24.35 25.77 -18.63
C ILE A 145 -25.79 26.33 -18.61
N PRO A 146 -26.10 27.40 -19.38
CA PRO A 146 -27.47 27.92 -19.46
C PRO A 146 -28.51 26.83 -19.71
N LYS A 147 -29.69 26.99 -19.10
CA LYS A 147 -30.77 25.99 -19.21
C LYS A 147 -31.11 25.69 -20.69
N GLY A 148 -31.28 24.41 -21.02
CA GLY A 148 -31.67 23.96 -22.36
C GLY A 148 -30.53 23.81 -23.37
N GLN A 149 -29.29 24.15 -22.99
CA GLN A 149 -28.10 23.87 -23.80
C GLN A 149 -27.59 22.44 -23.54
N PRO A 150 -27.00 21.79 -24.55
CA PRO A 150 -26.51 20.42 -24.42
C PRO A 150 -25.31 20.35 -23.46
N ILE A 151 -25.31 19.29 -22.65
CA ILE A 151 -24.21 18.89 -21.76
C ILE A 151 -23.96 17.38 -21.94
N PRO A 152 -22.76 16.87 -21.57
CA PRO A 152 -22.54 15.44 -21.50
C PRO A 152 -23.58 14.74 -20.64
N SER A 153 -24.06 13.58 -21.09
CA SER A 153 -25.04 12.78 -20.37
C SER A 153 -24.50 12.27 -19.04
N VAL A 154 -25.41 11.87 -18.14
CA VAL A 154 -25.05 11.25 -16.85
C VAL A 154 -24.11 10.05 -17.05
N ILE A 155 -24.35 9.23 -18.09
CA ILE A 155 -23.53 8.05 -18.39
C ILE A 155 -22.12 8.45 -18.81
N GLU A 156 -21.97 9.46 -19.66
CA GLU A 156 -20.65 9.94 -20.11
C GLU A 156 -19.83 10.53 -18.96
N GLN A 157 -20.47 11.32 -18.08
CA GLN A 157 -19.79 11.91 -16.93
C GLN A 157 -19.43 10.85 -15.87
N ALA A 158 -20.29 9.85 -15.65
CA ALA A 158 -19.99 8.71 -14.78
C ALA A 158 -18.85 7.85 -15.34
N ALA A 159 -18.80 7.61 -16.65
CA ALA A 159 -17.70 6.90 -17.31
C ALA A 159 -16.38 7.68 -17.17
N SER A 160 -16.42 9.01 -17.30
CA SER A 160 -15.24 9.86 -17.06
C SER A 160 -14.75 9.79 -15.60
N ALA A 161 -15.67 9.80 -14.63
CA ALA A 161 -15.34 9.65 -13.22
C ALA A 161 -14.71 8.27 -12.92
N GLN A 162 -15.21 7.20 -13.54
CA GLN A 162 -14.63 5.87 -13.39
C GLN A 162 -13.23 5.79 -14.00
N ALA A 163 -13.03 6.31 -15.22
CA ALA A 163 -11.72 6.33 -15.85
C ALA A 163 -10.67 7.12 -15.04
N GLN A 164 -11.08 8.22 -14.38
CA GLN A 164 -10.20 8.95 -13.45
C GLN A 164 -9.81 8.12 -12.24
N LEU A 165 -10.73 7.34 -11.69
CA LEU A 165 -10.44 6.46 -10.55
C LEU A 165 -9.48 5.35 -10.94
N ASP A 166 -9.74 4.68 -12.07
CA ASP A 166 -8.92 3.57 -12.56
C ASP A 166 -7.47 4.03 -12.84
N ASP A 167 -7.30 5.23 -13.41
CA ASP A 167 -5.99 5.83 -13.66
C ASP A 167 -5.22 6.14 -12.37
N LEU A 168 -5.88 6.76 -11.38
CA LEU A 168 -5.25 7.05 -10.08
C LEU A 168 -4.91 5.77 -9.32
N GLN A 169 -5.76 4.74 -9.38
CA GLN A 169 -5.49 3.46 -8.75
C GLN A 169 -4.26 2.78 -9.40
N ALA A 170 -4.18 2.76 -10.73
CA ALA A 170 -3.04 2.18 -11.44
C ALA A 170 -1.72 2.92 -11.13
N GLN A 171 -1.76 4.24 -11.00
CA GLN A 171 -0.61 5.03 -10.57
C GLN A 171 -0.21 4.71 -9.12
N SER A 172 -1.19 4.58 -8.21
CA SER A 172 -0.93 4.23 -6.82
C SER A 172 -0.33 2.83 -6.67
N ASP A 173 -0.82 1.84 -7.42
CA ASP A 173 -0.30 0.47 -7.40
C ASP A 173 1.14 0.42 -7.93
N THR A 174 1.45 1.23 -8.94
CA THR A 174 2.79 1.33 -9.52
C THR A 174 3.76 1.96 -8.54
N LEU A 175 3.35 3.06 -7.89
CA LEU A 175 4.17 3.73 -6.89
C LEU A 175 4.37 2.84 -5.66
N PHE A 176 3.32 2.21 -5.13
CA PHE A 176 3.39 1.31 -3.97
C PHE A 176 4.40 0.17 -4.19
N LYS A 177 4.46 -0.40 -5.40
CA LYS A 177 5.44 -1.44 -5.76
C LYS A 177 6.86 -0.88 -5.78
N ALA A 178 7.07 0.31 -6.34
CA ALA A 178 8.39 0.95 -6.36
C ALA A 178 8.87 1.33 -4.95
N SER A 179 7.97 1.80 -4.09
CA SER A 179 8.23 2.15 -2.69
C SER A 179 8.55 0.95 -1.79
N GLN A 180 8.37 -0.29 -2.26
CA GLN A 180 8.87 -1.47 -1.53
C GLN A 180 10.39 -1.58 -1.58
N ASP A 181 11.02 -1.04 -2.63
CA ASP A 181 12.46 -0.99 -2.73
C ASP A 181 13.01 0.12 -1.83
N TYR A 182 14.13 -0.15 -1.17
CA TYR A 182 14.75 0.80 -0.25
C TYR A 182 16.27 0.83 -0.42
N ALA A 183 16.88 1.95 -0.05
CA ALA A 183 18.32 2.12 -0.08
C ALA A 183 18.95 1.70 1.25
N VAL A 184 20.17 1.16 1.18
CA VAL A 184 20.97 0.81 2.37
C VAL A 184 22.31 1.54 2.31
N VAL A 185 22.54 2.42 3.28
CA VAL A 185 23.76 3.22 3.38
C VAL A 185 24.65 2.67 4.50
N LYS A 186 25.94 2.47 4.21
CA LYS A 186 26.92 2.11 5.24
C LYS A 186 27.44 3.37 5.93
N ASP A 187 27.21 3.46 7.24
CA ASP A 187 27.68 4.56 8.07
C ASP A 187 29.19 4.43 8.38
N LYS A 188 29.80 5.55 8.82
CA LYS A 188 31.26 5.62 9.12
C LYS A 188 31.71 4.65 10.23
N ASN A 189 30.81 4.33 11.15
CA ASN A 189 31.03 3.38 12.25
C ASN A 189 30.85 1.90 11.80
N GLY A 190 30.48 1.66 10.54
CA GLY A 190 30.25 0.34 9.97
C GLY A 190 28.81 -0.19 10.09
N SER A 191 27.92 0.46 10.85
CA SER A 191 26.50 0.11 10.87
C SER A 191 25.80 0.48 9.57
N LEU A 192 24.60 -0.02 9.36
CA LEU A 192 23.79 0.28 8.20
C LEU A 192 22.64 1.25 8.56
N THR A 193 22.28 2.10 7.62
CA THR A 193 21.04 2.88 7.65
C THR A 193 20.16 2.44 6.49
N TYR A 194 18.97 1.96 6.82
CA TYR A 194 17.93 1.55 5.87
C TYR A 194 17.00 2.74 5.63
N GLN A 195 16.98 3.25 4.40
CA GLN A 195 16.18 4.43 4.02
C GLN A 195 14.87 3.97 3.38
N ILE A 196 13.79 4.07 4.13
CA ILE A 196 12.47 3.55 3.75
C ILE A 196 11.42 4.66 3.73
N GLU A 197 10.23 4.35 3.23
CA GLU A 197 9.15 5.34 3.10
C GLU A 197 8.08 5.13 4.19
N ALA A 198 7.70 6.22 4.85
CA ALA A 198 6.51 6.31 5.71
C ALA A 198 5.47 7.13 4.95
N GLY A 199 4.70 6.42 4.13
CA GLY A 199 3.75 7.00 3.20
C GLY A 199 4.40 7.58 1.95
N ALA A 200 3.61 7.61 0.88
CA ALA A 200 3.99 8.16 -0.42
C ALA A 200 2.75 8.76 -1.09
N GLY A 201 2.91 9.48 -2.19
CA GLY A 201 1.76 9.93 -2.96
C GLY A 201 2.10 11.03 -3.94
N HIS A 202 1.07 11.47 -4.66
CA HIS A 202 1.18 12.60 -5.57
C HIS A 202 -0.14 13.35 -5.65
N GLN A 203 -0.32 14.19 -6.67
CA GLN A 203 -1.61 14.85 -6.88
C GLN A 203 -2.72 13.84 -7.15
N GLY A 204 -3.65 13.66 -6.21
CA GLY A 204 -4.85 12.84 -6.40
C GLY A 204 -4.93 11.57 -5.56
N PHE A 205 -3.86 11.19 -4.86
CA PHE A 205 -3.90 10.13 -3.87
C PHE A 205 -2.72 10.19 -2.88
N THR A 206 -2.93 9.57 -1.72
CA THR A 206 -1.91 9.21 -0.74
C THR A 206 -1.91 7.71 -0.50
N ILE A 207 -0.72 7.12 -0.46
CA ILE A 207 -0.47 5.77 0.04
C ILE A 207 -0.18 5.87 1.54
N ASN A 208 -1.15 5.46 2.36
CA ASN A 208 -1.10 5.49 3.82
C ASN A 208 -0.53 4.16 4.36
N ARG A 209 0.71 3.83 3.98
CA ARG A 209 1.39 2.58 4.37
C ARG A 209 2.84 2.81 4.79
N MET A 210 3.34 1.93 5.66
CA MET A 210 4.79 1.81 5.92
C MET A 210 5.38 0.89 4.86
N MET A 211 6.43 1.32 4.17
CA MET A 211 6.96 0.59 3.01
C MET A 211 8.48 0.41 3.15
N PRO A 212 8.98 -0.85 3.22
CA PRO A 212 8.19 -2.07 3.33
C PRO A 212 7.47 -2.19 4.68
N GLU A 213 6.38 -2.97 4.73
CA GLU A 213 5.63 -3.20 5.98
C GLU A 213 6.44 -3.99 7.02
N THR A 214 7.44 -4.76 6.58
CA THR A 214 8.37 -5.46 7.46
C THR A 214 9.79 -5.28 6.97
N LEU A 215 10.67 -4.84 7.86
CA LEU A 215 12.10 -4.65 7.58
C LEU A 215 12.93 -5.51 8.53
N TYR A 216 13.96 -6.19 8.01
CA TYR A 216 14.87 -7.01 8.80
C TYR A 216 16.26 -6.37 8.85
N ILE A 217 16.63 -5.85 10.02
CA ILE A 217 17.90 -5.16 10.28
C ILE A 217 18.71 -5.89 11.35
N SER A 218 19.93 -5.45 11.64
CA SER A 218 20.74 -5.98 12.74
C SER A 218 20.84 -4.98 13.91
N GLU A 219 21.13 -5.48 15.10
CA GLU A 219 21.45 -4.64 16.25
C GLU A 219 22.57 -3.64 15.94
N GLY A 220 22.32 -2.36 16.24
CA GLY A 220 23.19 -1.24 15.96
C GLY A 220 22.87 -0.52 14.64
N ASP A 221 22.04 -1.10 13.77
CA ASP A 221 21.59 -0.45 12.54
C ASP A 221 20.52 0.61 12.82
N SER A 222 20.33 1.50 11.84
CA SER A 222 19.32 2.54 11.87
C SER A 222 18.31 2.39 10.75
N VAL A 223 17.11 2.90 10.99
CA VAL A 223 16.08 3.10 9.96
C VAL A 223 15.82 4.59 9.83
N GLU A 224 15.75 5.07 8.60
CA GLU A 224 15.38 6.44 8.25
C GLU A 224 14.09 6.39 7.44
N TRP A 225 12.98 6.82 8.04
CA TRP A 225 11.69 6.93 7.37
C TRP A 225 11.56 8.30 6.74
N THR A 226 11.31 8.33 5.43
CA THR A 226 10.98 9.57 4.71
C THR A 226 9.48 9.62 4.46
N ASN A 227 8.86 10.77 4.74
CA ASN A 227 7.52 11.04 4.24
C ASN A 227 7.62 11.43 2.77
N ALA A 228 7.36 10.47 1.87
CA ALA A 228 7.39 10.70 0.43
C ALA A 228 6.06 11.27 -0.12
N ASN A 229 5.10 11.57 0.77
CA ASN A 229 3.90 12.31 0.40
C ASN A 229 4.18 13.83 0.34
N HIS A 230 3.45 14.52 -0.53
CA HIS A 230 3.64 15.95 -0.80
C HIS A 230 2.81 16.89 0.10
N TYR A 231 1.84 16.38 0.86
CA TYR A 231 0.94 17.21 1.67
C TYR A 231 0.44 16.54 2.95
N GLU A 232 0.32 15.22 2.96
CA GLU A 232 -0.18 14.44 4.09
C GLU A 232 0.97 14.13 5.08
N PRO A 233 0.84 14.49 6.36
CA PRO A 233 1.87 14.24 7.35
C PRO A 233 1.82 12.80 7.87
N HIS A 234 2.96 12.28 8.31
CA HIS A 234 3.04 10.94 8.92
C HIS A 234 3.85 10.94 10.22
N TRP A 235 3.70 9.86 11.00
CA TRP A 235 4.38 9.64 12.27
C TRP A 235 4.96 8.23 12.32
N VAL A 236 6.05 8.09 13.06
CA VAL A 236 6.60 6.80 13.48
C VAL A 236 6.44 6.72 15.00
N THR A 237 5.53 5.86 15.44
CA THR A 237 5.19 5.72 16.86
C THR A 237 5.40 4.29 17.34
N PHE A 238 6.21 4.11 18.38
CA PHE A 238 6.37 2.82 19.08
C PHE A 238 5.78 2.93 20.50
N ASN A 239 5.19 1.84 20.97
CA ASN A 239 4.75 1.69 22.37
C ASN A 239 3.87 2.84 22.89
N LYS A 240 2.88 3.30 22.11
CA LYS A 240 1.96 4.36 22.53
C LYS A 240 1.26 3.99 23.85
N PRO A 241 1.31 4.84 24.89
CA PRO A 241 0.55 4.61 26.11
C PRO A 241 -0.96 4.48 25.83
N ALA A 242 -1.64 3.58 26.56
CA ALA A 242 -3.07 3.35 26.38
C ALA A 242 -3.91 4.61 26.68
N ASN A 243 -3.47 5.44 27.62
CA ASN A 243 -4.13 6.68 28.04
C ASN A 243 -3.73 7.92 27.22
N LEU A 244 -2.88 7.76 26.19
CA LEU A 244 -2.49 8.85 25.31
C LEU A 244 -3.22 8.70 23.97
N SER A 245 -4.25 9.51 23.76
CA SER A 245 -5.00 9.58 22.50
C SER A 245 -4.26 10.42 21.47
N PHE A 246 -4.39 10.09 20.18
CA PHE A 246 -3.84 10.88 19.08
C PHE A 246 -4.61 12.19 18.87
N PHE A 247 -5.94 12.11 18.93
CA PHE A 247 -6.84 13.27 18.94
C PHE A 247 -7.24 13.67 20.37
N ASP A 248 -7.54 14.94 20.58
CA ASP A 248 -8.13 15.46 21.82
C ASP A 248 -9.66 15.27 21.85
N ASP A 249 -10.29 15.63 22.98
CA ASP A 249 -11.73 15.48 23.20
C ASP A 249 -12.60 16.37 22.27
N HIS A 250 -11.98 17.29 21.53
CA HIS A 250 -12.63 18.18 20.56
C HIS A 250 -12.36 17.75 19.11
N GLY A 251 -11.67 16.63 18.89
CA GLY A 251 -11.30 16.13 17.56
C GLY A 251 -10.08 16.83 16.95
N GLY A 252 -9.40 17.71 17.70
CA GLY A 252 -8.13 18.31 17.31
C GLY A 252 -6.96 17.37 17.56
N PHE A 253 -5.76 17.74 17.08
CA PHE A 253 -4.54 17.00 17.40
C PHE A 253 -4.18 17.15 18.88
N ASN A 254 -3.94 16.04 19.58
CA ASN A 254 -3.59 16.08 20.99
C ASN A 254 -2.18 16.69 21.20
N PRO A 255 -2.04 17.85 21.86
CA PRO A 255 -0.76 18.52 22.04
C PRO A 255 0.24 17.71 22.89
N ALA A 256 -0.23 16.74 23.69
CA ALA A 256 0.64 15.82 24.43
C ALA A 256 1.22 14.71 23.53
N PHE A 257 0.58 14.40 22.40
CA PHE A 257 1.07 13.41 21.44
C PHE A 257 1.96 14.06 20.36
N MET A 258 1.67 15.28 19.92
CA MET A 258 2.32 15.88 18.74
C MET A 258 3.86 16.02 18.82
N PRO A 259 4.47 16.38 19.97
CA PRO A 259 5.92 16.56 20.05
C PRO A 259 6.71 15.25 19.89
N PRO A 260 7.94 15.31 19.32
CA PRO A 260 8.85 14.18 19.35
C PRO A 260 9.12 13.73 20.79
N THR A 261 9.09 12.42 21.03
CA THR A 261 9.32 11.80 22.34
C THR A 261 10.27 10.61 22.19
N GLY A 262 11.22 10.47 23.10
CA GLY A 262 12.26 9.44 23.06
C GLY A 262 13.64 10.00 22.70
N GLY A 263 14.58 9.11 22.43
CA GLY A 263 15.93 9.44 22.01
C GLY A 263 16.26 8.88 20.61
N PRO A 264 17.47 9.14 20.10
CA PRO A 264 17.90 8.65 18.78
C PRO A 264 18.20 7.14 18.74
N VAL A 265 18.12 6.47 19.89
CA VAL A 265 18.37 5.04 20.04
C VAL A 265 17.15 4.41 20.74
N PHE A 266 16.66 3.32 20.17
CA PHE A 266 15.55 2.55 20.69
C PHE A 266 16.01 1.14 21.05
N ASP A 267 15.60 0.66 22.22
CA ASP A 267 15.93 -0.67 22.73
C ASP A 267 14.71 -1.59 22.84
N GLY A 268 13.60 -1.17 22.23
CA GLY A 268 12.30 -1.86 22.32
C GLY A 268 11.41 -1.37 23.44
N THR A 269 11.90 -0.52 24.36
CA THR A 269 11.15 -0.11 25.55
C THR A 269 10.83 1.38 25.56
N GLY A 270 9.78 1.75 26.29
CA GLY A 270 9.32 3.14 26.43
C GLY A 270 8.57 3.64 25.21
N PHE A 271 7.78 4.70 25.42
CA PHE A 271 7.05 5.40 24.36
C PHE A 271 8.04 6.18 23.50
N LEU A 272 7.97 5.97 22.18
CA LEU A 272 8.72 6.73 21.19
C LEU A 272 7.77 7.28 20.14
N ASN A 273 7.97 8.54 19.78
CA ASN A 273 7.22 9.22 18.75
C ASN A 273 8.15 10.14 17.97
N SER A 274 8.15 10.04 16.64
CA SER A 274 8.94 10.94 15.78
C SER A 274 8.49 12.40 15.86
N GLY A 275 7.27 12.65 16.33
CA GLY A 275 6.54 13.87 15.99
C GLY A 275 6.16 13.89 14.51
N ILE A 276 5.68 15.03 14.03
CA ILE A 276 5.23 15.17 12.63
C ILE A 276 6.42 15.03 11.68
N ILE A 277 6.35 14.04 10.78
CA ILE A 277 7.22 13.96 9.62
C ILE A 277 6.50 14.69 8.48
N GLU A 278 6.87 15.96 8.27
CA GLU A 278 6.32 16.78 7.18
C GLU A 278 6.72 16.24 5.80
N ALA A 279 6.04 16.70 4.77
CA ALA A 279 6.31 16.33 3.38
C ALA A 279 7.81 16.45 3.04
N MET A 280 8.37 15.38 2.47
CA MET A 280 9.77 15.25 2.07
C MET A 280 10.79 15.42 3.22
N LYS A 281 10.35 15.25 4.48
CA LYS A 281 11.23 15.17 5.65
C LYS A 281 11.42 13.73 6.09
N SER A 282 12.43 13.52 6.92
CA SER A 282 12.80 12.19 7.39
C SER A 282 13.03 12.16 8.89
N TYR A 283 12.82 10.98 9.48
CA TYR A 283 13.11 10.67 10.88
C TYR A 283 14.03 9.46 10.93
N LYS A 284 15.13 9.52 11.69
CA LYS A 284 16.12 8.43 11.83
C LYS A 284 16.14 7.89 13.26
N LEU A 285 16.15 6.57 13.40
CA LEU A 285 16.23 5.86 14.68
C LEU A 285 17.19 4.68 14.61
N THR A 286 18.07 4.54 15.60
CA THR A 286 18.97 3.39 15.75
C THR A 286 18.36 2.34 16.68
N PHE A 287 18.44 1.06 16.31
CA PHE A 287 17.94 -0.04 17.13
C PHE A 287 19.09 -0.75 17.87
N SER A 288 18.99 -0.84 19.19
CA SER A 288 20.10 -1.33 20.04
C SER A 288 19.90 -2.73 20.61
N LYS A 289 18.71 -3.32 20.46
CA LYS A 289 18.38 -4.66 20.96
C LYS A 289 17.61 -5.45 19.93
N ALA A 290 17.96 -6.73 19.80
CA ALA A 290 17.26 -7.71 19.00
C ALA A 290 15.81 -7.87 19.49
N GLY A 291 14.89 -8.07 18.56
CA GLY A 291 13.47 -8.13 18.85
C GLY A 291 12.61 -7.81 17.63
N SER A 292 11.30 -7.85 17.80
CA SER A 292 10.33 -7.44 16.80
C SER A 292 9.52 -6.27 17.36
N TYR A 293 9.53 -5.15 16.64
CA TYR A 293 8.95 -3.89 17.09
C TYR A 293 7.94 -3.39 16.06
N GLN A 294 6.67 -3.36 16.44
CA GLN A 294 5.63 -2.74 15.62
C GLN A 294 5.58 -1.24 15.88
N TYR A 295 5.35 -0.47 14.81
CA TYR A 295 5.11 0.96 14.86
C TYR A 295 3.95 1.35 13.97
N GLU A 296 3.36 2.50 14.26
CA GLU A 296 2.10 2.92 13.65
C GLU A 296 2.08 4.44 13.42
N CYS A 297 1.45 4.85 12.32
CA CYS A 297 0.98 6.22 12.12
C CYS A 297 -0.48 6.30 12.57
N TYR A 298 -0.72 6.92 13.74
CA TYR A 298 -2.06 6.98 14.34
C TYR A 298 -3.04 7.92 13.62
N LEU A 299 -2.56 8.78 12.72
CA LEU A 299 -3.42 9.54 11.83
C LEU A 299 -4.15 8.62 10.83
N HIS A 300 -3.47 7.54 10.42
CA HIS A 300 -3.89 6.63 9.35
C HIS A 300 -4.10 5.20 9.84
N THR A 301 -4.43 5.02 11.12
CA THR A 301 -4.73 3.69 11.70
C THR A 301 -5.85 2.97 10.94
N GLY A 302 -6.87 3.70 10.48
CA GLY A 302 -7.96 3.13 9.66
C GLY A 302 -7.47 2.53 8.35
N ASP A 303 -6.42 3.12 7.78
CA ASP A 303 -5.70 2.63 6.60
C ASP A 303 -4.56 1.67 6.96
N LYS A 304 -4.56 1.06 8.15
CA LYS A 304 -3.56 0.07 8.58
C LYS A 304 -2.11 0.52 8.33
N MET A 305 -1.79 1.79 8.57
CA MET A 305 -0.45 2.33 8.39
C MET A 305 0.48 1.87 9.53
N VAL A 306 0.81 0.59 9.50
CA VAL A 306 1.58 -0.14 10.50
C VAL A 306 2.82 -0.73 9.82
N GLY A 307 3.95 -0.72 10.51
CA GLY A 307 5.16 -1.41 10.08
C GLY A 307 5.76 -2.22 11.21
N THR A 308 6.63 -3.16 10.84
CA THR A 308 7.37 -4.01 11.78
C THR A 308 8.86 -3.93 11.48
N ILE A 309 9.65 -3.57 12.48
CA ILE A 309 11.12 -3.71 12.44
C ILE A 309 11.49 -4.99 13.19
N VAL A 310 12.07 -5.94 12.47
CA VAL A 310 12.71 -7.12 13.07
C VAL A 310 14.19 -6.82 13.17
N VAL A 311 14.75 -6.95 14.37
CA VAL A 311 16.16 -6.68 14.68
C VAL A 311 16.82 -8.00 15.03
N ALA A 312 17.74 -8.44 14.18
CA ALA A 312 18.57 -9.61 14.42
C ALA A 312 19.68 -9.28 15.42
N PRO A 313 20.16 -10.25 16.21
CA PRO A 313 21.37 -10.09 17.00
C PRO A 313 22.55 -9.61 16.15
N LYS A 314 23.44 -8.82 16.75
CA LYS A 314 24.60 -8.27 16.05
C LYS A 314 25.44 -9.37 15.37
N ASP A 315 25.90 -9.07 14.15
CA ASP A 315 26.74 -9.94 13.30
C ASP A 315 26.11 -11.32 12.95
N SER A 316 24.80 -11.49 13.17
CA SER A 316 24.08 -12.70 12.80
C SER A 316 23.64 -12.69 11.34
N ILE A 317 23.53 -13.90 10.77
CA ILE A 317 22.99 -14.07 9.41
C ILE A 317 21.47 -13.96 9.46
N LYS A 318 20.93 -13.03 8.68
CA LYS A 318 19.50 -12.86 8.48
C LYS A 318 19.02 -13.82 7.40
N VAL A 319 17.87 -14.45 7.61
CA VAL A 319 17.23 -15.31 6.61
C VAL A 319 15.86 -14.74 6.27
N LEU A 320 15.62 -14.48 4.98
CA LEU A 320 14.32 -14.09 4.44
C LEU A 320 13.76 -15.27 3.64
N VAL A 321 12.50 -15.63 3.89
CA VAL A 321 11.78 -16.64 3.11
C VAL A 321 10.60 -15.98 2.44
N ASN A 322 10.62 -15.86 1.11
CA ASN A 322 9.63 -15.13 0.32
C ASN A 322 9.36 -13.72 0.88
N GLY A 323 10.43 -13.01 1.24
CA GLY A 323 10.38 -11.65 1.80
C GLY A 323 10.07 -11.58 3.30
N LYS A 324 9.80 -12.70 3.99
CA LYS A 324 9.49 -12.70 5.42
C LYS A 324 10.70 -13.07 6.28
N PRO A 325 10.98 -12.33 7.36
CA PRO A 325 12.03 -12.67 8.32
C PRO A 325 11.79 -14.04 8.96
N LEU A 326 12.81 -14.89 8.92
CA LEU A 326 12.85 -16.09 9.74
C LEU A 326 13.51 -15.74 11.07
N ILE A 327 12.73 -15.86 12.15
CA ILE A 327 13.14 -15.54 13.52
C ILE A 327 13.49 -16.83 14.24
N TYR A 328 14.57 -16.82 15.01
CA TYR A 328 15.09 -17.96 15.75
C TYR A 328 15.18 -17.61 17.23
N ASP A 329 14.71 -18.51 18.08
CA ASP A 329 14.79 -18.45 19.56
C ASP A 329 15.94 -19.30 20.13
N TYR A 330 16.64 -20.03 19.26
CA TYR A 330 17.81 -20.85 19.56
C TYR A 330 18.94 -20.52 18.56
N LYS A 331 19.93 -21.42 18.40
CA LYS A 331 21.15 -21.13 17.65
C LYS A 331 20.86 -20.52 16.27
N LEU A 332 21.42 -19.34 16.04
CA LEU A 332 21.18 -18.54 14.84
C LEU A 332 21.77 -19.21 13.58
N PRO A 333 21.31 -18.79 12.39
CA PRO A 333 21.93 -19.19 11.15
C PRO A 333 23.42 -18.85 11.14
N HIS A 334 24.23 -19.73 10.56
CA HIS A 334 25.68 -19.58 10.51
C HIS A 334 26.24 -19.99 9.15
N LEU A 335 27.33 -19.35 8.75
CA LEU A 335 28.04 -19.66 7.53
C LEU A 335 29.10 -20.72 7.81
N HIS A 336 29.10 -21.81 7.03
CA HIS A 336 30.17 -22.80 7.05
C HIS A 336 30.46 -23.26 5.62
N ASN A 337 31.73 -23.25 5.22
CA ASN A 337 32.16 -23.65 3.86
C ASN A 337 31.31 -23.01 2.75
N ASN A 338 31.04 -21.70 2.89
CA ASN A 338 30.22 -20.92 1.95
C ASN A 338 28.72 -21.32 1.87
N HIS A 339 28.23 -22.06 2.86
CA HIS A 339 26.83 -22.49 2.98
C HIS A 339 26.20 -21.92 4.24
N VAL A 340 24.95 -21.45 4.12
CA VAL A 340 24.20 -20.92 5.26
C VAL A 340 23.44 -22.09 5.86
N TYR A 341 23.79 -22.44 7.09
CA TYR A 341 23.08 -23.44 7.86
C TYR A 341 22.03 -22.76 8.72
N ALA A 342 20.80 -23.23 8.60
CA ALA A 342 19.70 -22.79 9.45
C ALA A 342 18.87 -24.00 9.88
N ALA A 343 18.03 -23.77 10.89
CA ALA A 343 17.21 -24.82 11.43
C ALA A 343 16.08 -25.21 10.45
N ILE A 344 15.88 -26.51 10.31
CA ILE A 344 14.99 -27.10 9.29
C ILE A 344 13.52 -26.82 9.61
N VAL A 345 13.13 -26.94 10.89
CA VAL A 345 11.74 -26.77 11.34
C VAL A 345 11.18 -25.38 11.01
N PRO A 346 11.77 -24.26 11.48
CA PRO A 346 11.23 -22.94 11.19
C PRO A 346 11.28 -22.63 9.69
N PHE A 347 12.30 -23.11 8.97
CA PHE A 347 12.33 -22.98 7.51
C PHE A 347 11.16 -23.68 6.82
N ALA A 348 10.83 -24.91 7.23
CA ALA A 348 9.68 -25.63 6.71
C ALA A 348 8.36 -24.93 7.03
N GLU A 349 8.20 -24.46 8.27
CA GLU A 349 7.01 -23.72 8.72
C GLU A 349 6.83 -22.40 7.97
N ALA A 350 7.91 -21.67 7.72
CA ALA A 350 7.90 -20.44 6.93
C ALA A 350 7.41 -20.65 5.49
N LEU A 351 7.53 -21.87 4.98
CA LEU A 351 7.02 -22.29 3.68
C LEU A 351 5.64 -22.94 3.74
N GLY A 352 4.96 -22.88 4.89
CA GLY A 352 3.66 -23.51 5.12
C GLY A 352 3.72 -25.04 5.21
N GLY A 353 4.91 -25.58 5.44
CA GLY A 353 5.17 -27.01 5.59
C GLY A 353 5.34 -27.45 7.04
N LYS A 354 5.78 -28.70 7.20
CA LYS A 354 6.14 -29.31 8.48
C LYS A 354 7.43 -30.08 8.36
N ALA A 355 8.19 -30.15 9.44
CA ALA A 355 9.38 -30.99 9.55
C ALA A 355 9.29 -31.86 10.80
N GLU A 356 9.43 -33.17 10.65
CA GLU A 356 9.26 -34.14 11.74
C GLU A 356 10.31 -35.25 11.66
N TRP A 357 10.73 -35.78 12.81
CA TRP A 357 11.62 -36.94 12.86
C TRP A 357 10.88 -38.23 12.48
N ASN A 358 11.41 -38.96 11.50
CA ASN A 358 10.92 -40.29 11.14
C ASN A 358 11.86 -41.37 11.67
N ALA A 359 11.42 -42.07 12.73
CA ALA A 359 12.23 -43.11 13.39
C ALA A 359 12.57 -44.30 12.49
N LYS A 360 11.68 -44.68 11.54
CA LYS A 360 11.91 -45.83 10.65
C LYS A 360 13.03 -45.56 9.65
N LEU A 361 13.07 -44.34 9.13
CA LEU A 361 14.07 -43.89 8.16
C LEU A 361 15.32 -43.29 8.84
N SER A 362 15.23 -43.01 10.14
CA SER A 362 16.24 -42.25 10.89
C SER A 362 16.61 -40.94 10.16
N ALA A 363 15.58 -40.17 9.81
CA ALA A 363 15.68 -38.97 9.00
C ALA A 363 14.68 -37.91 9.44
N VAL A 364 15.03 -36.63 9.26
CA VAL A 364 14.07 -35.52 9.32
C VAL A 364 13.30 -35.47 8.01
N VAL A 365 11.98 -35.55 8.07
CA VAL A 365 11.08 -35.49 6.92
C VAL A 365 10.42 -34.12 6.89
N VAL A 366 10.65 -33.40 5.80
CA VAL A 366 10.08 -32.09 5.50
C VAL A 366 9.05 -32.24 4.40
N ASN A 367 7.83 -31.77 4.66
CA ASN A 367 6.71 -31.79 3.73
C ASN A 367 6.18 -30.37 3.52
N ILE A 368 6.24 -29.87 2.29
CA ILE A 368 5.80 -28.53 1.89
C ILE A 368 4.80 -28.68 0.74
N GLY A 369 3.56 -28.22 0.94
CA GLY A 369 2.49 -28.33 -0.06
C GLY A 369 1.69 -29.64 -0.01
N GLY A 370 1.94 -30.53 0.96
CA GLY A 370 1.17 -31.76 1.17
C GLY A 370 2.03 -32.94 1.63
N PRO A 371 1.44 -34.12 1.86
CA PRO A 371 2.20 -35.34 2.13
C PRO A 371 2.85 -35.88 0.85
N PHE A 372 4.10 -36.32 0.95
CA PHE A 372 4.81 -36.94 -0.16
C PHE A 372 5.15 -38.40 0.14
N ALA A 373 5.17 -39.24 -0.89
CA ALA A 373 5.64 -40.62 -0.77
C ALA A 373 7.10 -40.63 -0.31
N LEU A 374 7.39 -41.39 0.75
CA LEU A 374 8.74 -41.51 1.26
C LEU A 374 9.53 -42.53 0.45
N PRO A 375 10.85 -42.30 0.27
CA PRO A 375 11.71 -43.25 -0.40
C PRO A 375 11.79 -44.55 0.42
N THR A 376 11.85 -45.69 -0.28
CA THR A 376 11.97 -47.01 0.34
C THR A 376 13.38 -47.29 0.84
N GLU A 377 14.38 -46.64 0.23
CA GLU A 377 15.79 -46.76 0.59
C GLU A 377 16.45 -45.37 0.58
N LEU A 378 17.38 -45.16 1.51
CA LEU A 378 18.14 -43.93 1.61
C LEU A 378 19.60 -44.19 1.26
N LYS A 379 20.20 -43.29 0.49
CA LYS A 379 21.64 -43.25 0.28
C LYS A 379 22.34 -43.02 1.62
N ASN A 380 23.49 -43.66 1.79
CA ASN A 380 24.33 -43.38 2.94
C ASN A 380 25.00 -42.02 2.72
N THR A 381 24.77 -41.10 3.65
CA THR A 381 25.40 -39.79 3.73
C THR A 381 25.92 -39.66 5.15
N ASP A 382 26.98 -38.89 5.35
CA ASP A 382 27.43 -38.56 6.69
C ASP A 382 26.35 -37.70 7.41
N GLY A 383 26.51 -37.46 8.72
CA GLY A 383 25.53 -36.69 9.48
C GLY A 383 24.09 -37.23 9.46
N MET A 384 23.14 -36.33 9.70
CA MET A 384 21.71 -36.61 9.75
C MET A 384 21.10 -36.66 8.35
N LYS A 385 20.20 -37.61 8.12
CA LYS A 385 19.45 -37.71 6.87
C LYS A 385 18.28 -36.73 6.87
N VAL A 386 18.08 -36.04 5.77
CA VAL A 386 16.95 -35.12 5.56
C VAL A 386 16.23 -35.55 4.29
N ILE A 387 14.90 -35.57 4.32
CA ILE A 387 14.04 -35.87 3.18
C ILE A 387 13.11 -34.68 3.00
N ILE A 388 13.08 -34.10 1.80
CA ILE A 388 12.21 -32.97 1.48
C ILE A 388 11.31 -33.38 0.32
N ASN A 389 10.00 -33.31 0.53
CA ASN A 389 8.97 -33.68 -0.46
C ASN A 389 9.24 -35.04 -1.13
N GLY A 390 9.58 -36.05 -0.31
CA GLY A 390 9.84 -37.42 -0.75
C GLY A 390 11.23 -37.66 -1.37
N LYS A 391 12.10 -36.65 -1.44
CA LYS A 391 13.45 -36.77 -1.97
C LYS A 391 14.49 -36.60 -0.85
N GLN A 392 15.46 -37.51 -0.76
CA GLN A 392 16.57 -37.33 0.18
C GLN A 392 17.43 -36.14 -0.26
N LEU A 393 17.77 -35.28 0.70
CA LEU A 393 18.78 -34.24 0.55
C LEU A 393 20.15 -34.88 0.44
N ILE A 394 20.77 -34.75 -0.73
CA ILE A 394 22.13 -35.20 -1.00
C ILE A 394 23.01 -33.97 -1.09
N TYR A 395 24.14 -34.01 -0.40
CA TYR A 395 25.08 -32.90 -0.30
C TYR A 395 26.51 -33.45 -0.47
N GLY A 396 27.45 -32.58 -0.86
CA GLY A 396 28.82 -32.97 -1.25
C GLY A 396 29.92 -32.38 -0.38
N PHE A 397 29.60 -31.90 0.82
CA PHE A 397 30.51 -31.14 1.69
C PHE A 397 30.18 -31.37 3.17
N GLU A 398 31.18 -31.21 4.04
CA GLU A 398 31.01 -31.34 5.49
C GLU A 398 30.89 -29.96 6.19
N PRO A 399 30.14 -29.87 7.31
CA PRO A 399 29.33 -30.94 7.87
C PRO A 399 28.05 -31.14 7.07
N GLY A 400 27.58 -32.37 6.96
CA GLY A 400 26.20 -32.62 6.53
C GLY A 400 25.13 -31.97 7.41
N PRO A 401 23.84 -32.22 7.14
CA PRO A 401 22.80 -31.90 8.10
C PRO A 401 23.15 -32.50 9.46
N HIS A 402 22.91 -31.75 10.53
CA HIS A 402 23.37 -32.12 11.86
C HIS A 402 22.43 -31.58 12.92
N GLU A 403 22.51 -32.14 14.11
CA GLU A 403 21.80 -31.64 15.27
C GLU A 403 22.69 -30.64 16.02
N HIS A 404 22.08 -29.56 16.47
CA HIS A 404 22.71 -28.64 17.42
C HIS A 404 21.65 -28.18 18.42
N ASP A 405 21.95 -28.35 19.71
CA ASP A 405 21.06 -28.02 20.82
C ASP A 405 19.64 -28.60 20.69
N GLY A 406 19.52 -29.82 20.15
CA GLY A 406 18.23 -30.49 19.94
C GLY A 406 17.46 -30.05 18.69
N HIS A 407 18.03 -29.17 17.87
CA HIS A 407 17.42 -28.70 16.62
C HIS A 407 18.22 -29.19 15.42
N SER A 408 17.51 -29.57 14.35
CA SER A 408 18.12 -30.03 13.11
C SER A 408 18.48 -28.86 12.20
N TYR A 409 19.71 -28.85 11.69
CA TYR A 409 20.25 -27.85 10.78
C TYR A 409 20.63 -28.49 9.45
N ALA A 410 20.46 -27.75 8.36
CA ALA A 410 20.95 -28.11 7.05
C ALA A 410 21.31 -26.85 6.25
N SER A 411 22.07 -27.05 5.17
CA SER A 411 22.39 -26.01 4.20
C SER A 411 21.12 -25.53 3.50
N LEU A 412 20.80 -24.24 3.65
CA LEU A 412 19.65 -23.62 2.99
C LEU A 412 19.77 -23.68 1.47
N GLN A 413 20.98 -23.52 0.92
CA GLN A 413 21.23 -23.62 -0.51
C GLN A 413 20.76 -24.98 -1.07
N GLU A 414 21.12 -26.07 -0.38
CA GLU A 414 20.77 -27.42 -0.81
C GLU A 414 19.27 -27.69 -0.65
N MET A 415 18.68 -27.24 0.47
CA MET A 415 17.25 -27.36 0.72
C MET A 415 16.43 -26.62 -0.35
N VAL A 416 16.82 -25.38 -0.68
CA VAL A 416 16.14 -24.54 -1.67
C VAL A 416 16.30 -25.12 -3.07
N SER A 417 17.51 -25.58 -3.43
CA SER A 417 17.77 -26.23 -4.72
C SER A 417 16.93 -27.50 -4.90
N LEU A 418 16.82 -28.32 -3.86
CA LEU A 418 15.99 -29.53 -3.89
C LEU A 418 14.49 -29.22 -4.06
N LEU A 419 14.04 -28.10 -3.51
CA LEU A 419 12.67 -27.59 -3.66
C LEU A 419 12.41 -26.91 -5.01
N GLY A 420 13.43 -26.73 -5.85
CA GLY A 420 13.33 -26.03 -7.14
C GLY A 420 13.20 -24.51 -7.01
N GLY A 421 13.65 -23.94 -5.89
CA GLY A 421 13.67 -22.50 -5.64
C GLY A 421 14.95 -21.83 -6.12
N SER A 422 15.03 -20.54 -5.83
CA SER A 422 16.24 -19.74 -5.98
C SER A 422 16.55 -19.01 -4.67
N TYR A 423 17.79 -18.55 -4.53
CA TYR A 423 18.21 -17.77 -3.38
C TYR A 423 19.22 -16.69 -3.78
N THR A 424 19.37 -15.70 -2.91
CA THR A 424 20.39 -14.65 -3.02
C THR A 424 21.13 -14.50 -1.69
N TRP A 425 22.37 -14.03 -1.77
CA TRP A 425 23.18 -13.65 -0.61
C TRP A 425 23.57 -12.18 -0.78
N ASP A 426 23.20 -11.36 0.20
CA ASP A 426 23.64 -9.97 0.31
C ASP A 426 24.75 -9.91 1.37
N GLU A 427 25.98 -9.66 0.91
CA GLU A 427 27.16 -9.54 1.78
C GLU A 427 27.12 -8.30 2.67
N GLN A 428 26.54 -7.19 2.20
CA GLN A 428 26.48 -5.94 2.97
C GLN A 428 25.56 -6.10 4.17
N THR A 429 24.38 -6.70 3.98
CA THR A 429 23.40 -6.89 5.05
C THR A 429 23.52 -8.23 5.76
N GLN A 430 24.38 -9.15 5.30
CA GLN A 430 24.45 -10.55 5.75
C GLN A 430 23.10 -11.27 5.67
N THR A 431 22.37 -11.05 4.57
CA THR A 431 21.02 -11.58 4.37
C THR A 431 21.01 -12.68 3.32
N PHE A 432 20.50 -13.86 3.69
CA PHE A 432 20.20 -14.95 2.78
C PHE A 432 18.69 -14.93 2.44
N SER A 433 18.35 -14.61 1.20
CA SER A 433 16.94 -14.55 0.77
C SER A 433 16.57 -15.75 -0.07
N VAL A 434 15.45 -16.38 0.27
CA VAL A 434 14.89 -17.55 -0.40
C VAL A 434 13.66 -17.15 -1.18
N HIS A 435 13.59 -17.57 -2.44
CA HIS A 435 12.48 -17.33 -3.35
C HIS A 435 11.97 -18.66 -3.90
N LEU A 436 10.76 -19.05 -3.48
CA LEU A 436 10.11 -20.29 -3.87
C LEU A 436 8.77 -20.00 -4.53
N GLY A 437 8.58 -20.52 -5.75
CA GLY A 437 7.38 -20.31 -6.58
C GLY A 437 6.14 -21.12 -6.18
N TYR A 438 6.04 -21.58 -4.92
CA TYR A 438 4.84 -22.26 -4.46
C TYR A 438 3.74 -21.21 -4.22
N ALA A 439 2.91 -20.99 -5.24
CA ALA A 439 1.63 -20.34 -5.06
C ALA A 439 0.88 -21.08 -3.95
N MET A 440 0.61 -20.42 -2.83
CA MET A 440 -0.36 -20.91 -1.87
C MET A 440 -1.73 -20.95 -2.56
N GLY A 441 -2.16 -22.15 -2.95
CA GLY A 441 -3.55 -22.46 -3.29
C GLY A 441 -3.95 -22.27 -4.76
N ALA A 442 -3.82 -23.34 -5.55
CA ALA A 442 -4.84 -23.72 -6.52
C ALA A 442 -4.68 -25.22 -6.83
N GLY A 443 -5.62 -26.04 -6.34
CA GLY A 443 -5.82 -27.36 -6.92
C GLY A 443 -6.26 -27.20 -8.36
N MET A 444 -5.33 -27.31 -9.31
CA MET A 444 -5.66 -27.61 -10.69
C MET A 444 -5.44 -29.10 -10.87
N GLY A 445 -6.56 -29.83 -10.92
CA GLY A 445 -6.60 -31.17 -11.46
C GLY A 445 -5.97 -31.14 -12.85
N MET A 446 -5.03 -32.06 -13.06
CA MET A 446 -4.67 -32.50 -14.39
C MET A 446 -5.92 -33.05 -15.06
N ASP A 447 -6.46 -32.33 -16.04
CA ASP A 447 -7.18 -32.97 -17.14
C ASP A 447 -6.39 -32.72 -18.42
N SER A 448 -5.53 -33.68 -18.71
CA SER A 448 -5.01 -33.93 -20.03
C SER A 448 -6.11 -34.57 -20.87
N HIS A 449 -6.70 -33.85 -21.84
CA HIS A 449 -7.26 -34.50 -23.01
C HIS A 449 -7.03 -33.68 -24.29
N SER A 450 -6.35 -34.38 -25.20
CA SER A 450 -6.21 -34.17 -26.64
C SER A 450 -7.46 -33.66 -27.36
N HIS A 451 -7.26 -32.74 -28.31
CA HIS A 451 -7.47 -32.99 -29.75
C HIS A 451 -6.67 -32.01 -30.60
#